data_AF-A0A2E7ABR6-F1
#
_entry.id   AF-A0A2E7ABR6-F1
#
_cell.length_a   1.000
_cell.length_b   1.000
_cell.length_c   1.000
_cell.angle_alpha   90.00
_cell.angle_beta   90.00
_cell.angle_gamma   90.00
#
_symmetry.space_group_name_H-M   'P 1'
#
loop_
_entity.id
_entity.type
_entity.pdbx_description
1 polymer ?
#
loop_
_entity_poly.entity_id
_entity_poly.type
_entity_poly.pdbx_seq_one_letter_code
_entity_poly.pdbx_strand_id
1 'polypeptide(L)'
;MNVISEHVGSRKRSKSNRITISRRALLDEDIPRGEDRFNVLNHFLVPHHELVPIDLEANVLEPWNLMESDAHGNDRLAKELLPKILITDPAIQAIKEVEESENDELPAGWLTNRVVKVIRYSRSAGSSVAYRLIVERT
;
A
#
# COMPACT_ATOMS: atom_id res chain seq x y z
N MET A 1 6.07 -6.81 40.05
CA MET A 1 6.20 -5.52 39.32
C MET A 1 5.28 -5.57 38.12
N ASN A 2 4.56 -4.46 37.88
CA ASN A 2 3.24 -4.34 37.25
C ASN A 2 3.05 -5.09 35.91
N VAL A 3 2.12 -6.03 35.83
CA VAL A 3 0.66 -5.88 35.56
C VAL A 3 0.39 -5.39 34.13
N ILE A 4 0.25 -6.34 33.20
CA ILE A 4 -0.45 -6.14 31.93
C ILE A 4 -1.94 -6.08 32.28
N SER A 5 -2.47 -4.87 32.46
CA SER A 5 -3.90 -4.63 32.59
C SER A 5 -4.42 -3.89 31.35
N GLU A 6 -5.28 -4.59 30.61
CA GLU A 6 -6.56 -4.06 30.13
C GLU A 6 -6.54 -2.77 29.29
N HIS A 7 -6.68 -2.92 27.96
CA HIS A 7 -7.35 -1.92 27.10
C HIS A 7 -8.12 -2.63 25.98
N VAL A 8 -8.90 -3.65 26.34
CA VAL A 8 -10.05 -4.12 25.55
C VAL A 8 -11.31 -3.56 26.19
N GLY A 9 -11.68 -2.34 25.82
CA GLY A 9 -12.86 -1.69 26.38
C GLY A 9 -13.17 -0.33 25.76
N SER A 10 -14.01 -0.34 24.73
CA SER A 10 -15.02 0.69 24.48
C SER A 10 -14.57 2.16 24.43
N ARG A 11 -14.28 2.66 23.22
CA ARG A 11 -14.63 4.05 22.88
C ARG A 11 -15.77 4.04 21.89
N LYS A 12 -16.97 4.29 22.43
CA LYS A 12 -18.20 4.57 21.69
C LYS A 12 -17.92 5.62 20.60
N ARG A 13 -18.31 5.33 19.36
CA ARG A 13 -18.33 6.33 18.27
C ARG A 13 -19.28 7.46 18.66
N SER A 14 -18.75 8.64 18.95
CA SER A 14 -19.53 9.88 19.00
C SER A 14 -19.91 10.29 17.56
N LYS A 15 -21.19 10.60 17.33
CA LYS A 15 -21.71 11.05 16.03
C LYS A 15 -21.43 12.55 15.83
N SER A 16 -20.85 12.84 14.65
CA SER A 16 -20.98 14.06 13.83
C SER A 16 -20.55 15.41 14.42
N ASN A 17 -19.46 15.95 13.89
CA ASN A 17 -19.31 17.40 13.66
C ASN A 17 -18.59 17.65 12.33
N ARG A 18 -18.98 18.76 11.68
CA ARG A 18 -18.57 19.25 10.36
C ARG A 18 -17.04 19.21 10.17
N ILE A 19 -16.58 18.36 9.25
CA ILE A 19 -15.15 18.18 8.93
C ILE A 19 -14.70 19.32 8.02
N THR A 20 -13.88 20.21 8.56
CA THR A 20 -13.14 21.20 7.77
C THR A 20 -11.66 20.82 7.85
N ILE A 21 -11.02 20.70 6.68
CA ILE A 21 -9.57 20.57 6.40
C ILE A 21 -8.73 20.04 7.59
N SER A 22 -8.52 18.72 7.70
CA SER A 22 -7.33 18.09 8.39
C SER A 22 -7.51 16.63 8.86
N ARG A 23 -8.52 15.87 8.40
CA ARG A 23 -8.55 14.41 8.71
C ARG A 23 -7.27 13.69 8.24
N ARG A 24 -6.61 14.19 7.19
CA ARG A 24 -5.31 13.70 6.71
C ARG A 24 -4.19 13.94 7.74
N ALA A 25 -4.15 15.12 8.36
CA ALA A 25 -3.16 15.45 9.40
C ALA A 25 -3.28 14.58 10.66
N LEU A 26 -4.51 14.24 11.08
CA LEU A 26 -4.72 13.33 12.22
C LEU A 26 -4.17 11.91 11.98
N LEU A 27 -4.15 11.44 10.72
CA LEU A 27 -3.57 10.14 10.38
C LEU A 27 -2.04 10.20 10.30
N ASP A 28 -1.48 11.35 9.89
CA ASP A 28 -0.03 11.59 9.90
C ASP A 28 0.51 11.77 11.34
N GLU A 29 -0.33 12.21 12.28
CA GLU A 29 -0.01 12.30 13.72
C GLU A 29 0.07 10.93 14.41
N ASP A 30 -0.64 9.92 13.90
CA ASP A 30 -0.66 8.58 14.47
C ASP A 30 0.61 7.75 14.15
N ILE A 31 1.50 8.25 13.27
CA ILE A 31 2.74 7.56 12.91
C ILE A 31 3.87 8.00 13.86
N PRO A 32 4.40 7.12 14.73
CA PRO A 32 5.46 7.49 15.67
C PRO A 32 6.69 8.02 14.91
N ARG A 33 7.10 9.25 15.22
CA ARG A 33 8.31 9.91 14.68
C ARG A 33 9.53 9.74 15.61
N GLY A 34 9.66 8.58 16.24
CA GLY A 34 10.79 8.29 17.13
C GLY A 34 12.05 7.89 16.35
N GLU A 35 13.22 8.06 16.98
CA GLU A 35 14.54 7.72 16.42
C GLU A 35 14.70 6.19 16.17
N ASP A 36 13.98 5.34 16.90
CA ASP A 36 14.00 3.87 16.77
C ASP A 36 12.81 3.33 15.93
N ARG A 37 12.64 3.81 14.69
CA ARG A 37 11.60 3.26 13.80
C ARG A 37 12.05 1.91 13.23
N PHE A 38 11.36 0.85 13.61
CA PHE A 38 11.58 -0.48 13.02
C PHE A 38 11.09 -0.53 11.57
N ASN A 39 11.97 -0.94 10.65
CA ASN A 39 11.58 -1.17 9.25
C ASN A 39 10.75 -2.46 9.14
N VAL A 40 9.46 -2.29 8.84
CA VAL A 40 8.48 -3.38 8.69
C VAL A 40 8.91 -4.40 7.63
N LEU A 41 9.62 -3.98 6.57
CA LEU A 41 10.10 -4.86 5.51
C LEU A 41 11.14 -5.88 5.98
N ASN A 42 11.79 -5.64 7.12
CA ASN A 42 12.77 -6.56 7.71
C ASN A 42 12.11 -7.66 8.55
N HIS A 43 10.79 -7.63 8.74
CA HIS A 43 10.10 -8.61 9.56
C HIS A 43 9.87 -9.93 8.81
N PHE A 44 10.17 -11.07 9.44
CA PHE A 44 10.08 -12.39 8.78
C PHE A 44 8.68 -12.78 8.28
N LEU A 45 7.61 -12.24 8.89
CA LEU A 45 6.23 -12.45 8.43
C LEU A 45 5.86 -11.60 7.20
N VAL A 46 6.58 -10.50 6.98
CA VAL A 46 6.28 -9.56 5.91
C VAL A 46 6.97 -10.08 4.65
N PRO A 47 6.22 -10.43 3.59
CA PRO A 47 6.83 -10.86 2.34
C PRO A 47 7.56 -9.68 1.67
N HIS A 48 8.40 -9.99 0.69
CA HIS A 48 9.10 -8.95 -0.06
C HIS A 48 8.11 -8.23 -0.99
N HIS A 49 8.14 -6.90 -0.96
CA HIS A 49 7.29 -6.04 -1.77
C HIS A 49 8.18 -5.20 -2.70
N GLU A 50 7.85 -5.18 -3.99
CA GLU A 50 8.58 -4.48 -5.04
C GLU A 50 7.60 -3.68 -5.89
N LEU A 51 7.92 -2.44 -6.23
CA LEU A 51 7.14 -1.66 -7.17
C LEU A 51 7.43 -2.10 -8.60
N VAL A 52 6.38 -2.42 -9.36
CA VAL A 52 6.54 -2.71 -10.79
C VAL A 52 6.71 -1.37 -11.54
N PRO A 53 7.74 -1.23 -12.40
CA PRO A 53 7.88 -0.06 -13.27
C PRO A 53 6.68 0.06 -14.21
N ILE A 54 6.19 1.28 -14.43
CA ILE A 54 4.96 1.55 -15.21
C ILE A 54 5.05 0.94 -16.62
N ASP A 55 6.21 1.06 -17.27
CA ASP A 55 6.45 0.57 -18.61
C ASP A 55 6.39 -0.97 -18.71
N LEU A 56 6.61 -1.67 -17.58
CA LEU A 56 6.62 -3.13 -17.50
C LEU A 56 5.31 -3.70 -16.96
N GLU A 57 4.39 -2.88 -16.44
CA GLU A 57 3.15 -3.36 -15.82
C GLU A 57 2.31 -4.19 -16.80
N ALA A 58 2.17 -3.75 -18.06
CA ALA A 58 1.41 -4.47 -19.08
C ALA A 58 2.02 -5.84 -19.40
N ASN A 59 3.34 -5.91 -19.55
CA ASN A 59 4.07 -7.16 -19.85
C ASN A 59 3.97 -8.16 -18.69
N VAL A 60 4.15 -7.66 -17.46
CA VAL A 60 4.12 -8.51 -16.26
C VAL A 60 2.72 -9.08 -16.01
N LEU A 61 1.68 -8.31 -16.35
CA LEU A 61 0.29 -8.69 -16.15
C LEU A 61 -0.35 -9.40 -17.36
N GLU A 62 0.41 -9.61 -18.44
CA GLU A 62 -0.01 -10.34 -19.65
C GLU A 62 -0.69 -11.69 -19.33
N PRO A 63 -0.18 -12.53 -18.40
CA PRO A 63 -0.78 -13.84 -18.13
C PRO A 63 -2.23 -13.80 -17.62
N TRP A 64 -2.66 -12.66 -17.07
CA TRP A 64 -4.02 -12.47 -16.55
C TRP A 64 -4.98 -11.86 -17.58
N ASN A 65 -4.51 -11.53 -18.79
CA ASN A 65 -5.30 -10.97 -19.88
C ASN A 65 -6.19 -9.79 -19.43
N LEU A 66 -5.58 -8.80 -18.77
CA LEU A 66 -6.26 -7.64 -18.20
C LEU A 66 -6.40 -6.46 -19.18
N MET A 67 -6.15 -6.69 -20.47
CA MET A 67 -6.27 -5.64 -21.49
C MET A 67 -7.75 -5.50 -21.90
N GLU A 68 -8.28 -4.29 -21.77
CA GLU A 68 -9.64 -3.94 -22.17
C GLU A 68 -9.62 -2.76 -23.15
N SER A 69 -10.56 -2.73 -24.07
CA SER A 69 -10.79 -1.56 -24.92
C SER A 69 -11.63 -0.53 -24.17
N ASP A 70 -11.10 0.68 -24.02
CA ASP A 70 -11.85 1.81 -23.46
C ASP A 70 -13.00 2.24 -24.40
N ALA A 71 -13.91 3.09 -23.91
CA ALA A 71 -15.03 3.64 -24.68
C ALA A 71 -14.59 4.39 -25.95
N HIS A 72 -13.33 4.84 -25.99
CA HIS A 72 -12.70 5.51 -27.13
C HIS A 72 -11.92 4.56 -28.06
N GLY A 73 -11.93 3.26 -27.79
CA GLY A 73 -11.22 2.25 -28.58
C GLY A 73 -9.71 2.16 -28.31
N ASN A 74 -9.22 2.80 -27.25
CA ASN A 74 -7.83 2.68 -26.81
C ASN A 74 -7.64 1.48 -25.90
N ASP A 75 -6.49 0.82 -26.01
CA ASP A 75 -6.12 -0.28 -25.12
C ASP A 75 -5.82 0.27 -23.71
N ARG A 76 -6.53 -0.24 -22.71
CA ARG A 76 -6.40 0.12 -21.30
C ARG A 76 -6.15 -1.13 -20.46
N LEU A 77 -5.17 -1.05 -19.57
CA LEU A 77 -4.95 -2.10 -18.59
C LEU A 77 -5.98 -1.98 -17.44
N ALA A 78 -6.83 -2.98 -17.25
CA ALA A 78 -7.87 -3.06 -16.23
C ALA A 78 -7.28 -3.37 -14.83
N LYS A 79 -6.42 -2.48 -14.34
CA LYS A 79 -5.71 -2.64 -13.05
C LYS A 79 -6.66 -2.76 -11.87
N GLU A 80 -7.87 -2.21 -11.97
CA GLU A 80 -8.89 -2.24 -10.92
C GLU A 80 -9.40 -3.65 -10.57
N LEU A 81 -9.16 -4.64 -11.44
CA LEU A 81 -9.48 -6.05 -11.18
C LEU A 81 -8.48 -6.73 -10.25
N LEU A 82 -7.30 -6.13 -10.03
CA LEU A 82 -6.29 -6.66 -9.14
C LEU A 82 -6.72 -6.53 -7.67
N PRO A 83 -6.27 -7.47 -6.79
CA PRO A 83 -6.46 -7.34 -5.36
C PRO A 83 -5.91 -6.01 -4.82
N LYS A 84 -6.74 -5.29 -4.05
CA LYS A 84 -6.41 -3.94 -3.59
C LYS A 84 -5.53 -3.96 -2.34
N ILE A 85 -4.61 -3.02 -2.23
CA ILE A 85 -3.85 -2.70 -1.03
C ILE A 85 -3.97 -1.20 -0.74
N LEU A 86 -4.17 -0.84 0.53
CA LEU A 86 -4.33 0.56 0.90
C LEU A 86 -2.97 1.27 0.89
N ILE A 87 -2.97 2.54 0.47
CA ILE A 87 -1.78 3.39 0.58
C ILE A 87 -1.28 3.53 2.03
N THR A 88 -2.19 3.43 3.01
CA THR A 88 -1.85 3.51 4.45
C THR A 88 -1.27 2.20 5.02
N ASP A 89 -1.04 1.18 4.18
CA ASP A 89 -0.40 -0.05 4.62
C ASP A 89 1.07 0.21 5.02
N PRO A 90 1.55 -0.32 6.16
CA PRO A 90 2.92 -0.04 6.63
C PRO A 90 4.02 -0.46 5.66
N ALA A 91 3.85 -1.53 4.88
CA ALA A 91 4.85 -1.96 3.91
C ALA A 91 4.92 -0.98 2.72
N ILE A 92 3.77 -0.45 2.30
CA ILE A 92 3.68 0.55 1.23
C ILE A 92 4.24 1.89 1.70
N GLN A 93 3.96 2.29 2.94
CA GLN A 93 4.53 3.51 3.53
C GLN A 93 6.06 3.40 3.67
N ALA A 94 6.60 2.25 4.04
CA ALA A 94 8.04 2.05 4.10
C ALA A 94 8.71 2.18 2.73
N ILE A 95 8.10 1.62 1.66
CA ILE A 95 8.59 1.79 0.28
C ILE A 95 8.53 3.25 -0.13
N LYS A 96 7.41 3.93 0.18
CA LYS A 96 7.22 5.35 -0.11
C LYS A 96 8.31 6.20 0.52
N GLU A 97 8.59 5.99 1.82
CA GLU A 97 9.61 6.73 2.57
C GLU A 97 11.02 6.54 1.97
N VAL A 98 11.36 5.32 1.54
CA VAL A 98 12.64 5.03 0.89
C VAL A 98 12.74 5.74 -0.46
N GLU A 99 11.73 5.62 -1.32
CA GLU A 99 11.75 6.23 -2.65
C GLU A 99 11.77 7.77 -2.58
N GLU A 100 11.00 8.37 -1.67
CA GLU A 100 10.99 9.82 -1.44
C GLU A 100 12.31 10.32 -0.84
N SER A 101 13.05 9.47 -0.12
CA SER A 101 14.39 9.82 0.37
C SER A 101 15.45 9.78 -0.72
N GLU A 102 15.24 8.99 -1.78
CA GLU A 102 16.14 8.90 -2.94
C GLU A 102 15.81 9.94 -4.01
N ASN A 103 14.54 10.35 -4.12
CA ASN A 103 14.06 11.26 -5.15
C ASN A 103 13.08 12.31 -4.59
N ASP A 104 13.56 13.55 -4.47
CA ASP A 104 12.79 14.69 -3.98
C ASP A 104 11.78 15.27 -5.02
N GLU A 105 11.84 14.84 -6.29
CA GLU A 105 11.03 15.43 -7.38
C GLU A 105 9.75 14.64 -7.72
N LEU A 106 9.33 13.72 -6.85
CA LEU A 106 8.16 12.89 -7.11
C LEU A 106 6.84 13.71 -7.06
N PRO A 107 5.94 13.54 -8.04
CA PRO A 107 4.68 14.29 -8.06
C PRO A 107 3.74 13.83 -6.93
N ALA A 108 2.85 14.72 -6.51
CA ALA A 108 1.85 14.39 -5.50
C ALA A 108 0.97 13.22 -5.96
N GLY A 109 0.87 12.17 -5.13
CA GLY A 109 0.06 10.99 -5.43
C GLY A 109 0.67 10.02 -6.44
N TRP A 110 1.98 10.09 -6.70
CA TRP A 110 2.70 9.22 -7.65
C TRP A 110 2.50 7.71 -7.40
N LEU A 111 2.23 7.33 -6.15
CA LEU A 111 2.05 5.94 -5.72
C LEU A 111 0.64 5.40 -6.00
N THR A 112 -0.32 6.28 -6.31
CA THR A 112 -1.70 5.88 -6.59
C THR A 112 -1.79 5.14 -7.93
N ASN A 113 -2.64 4.11 -8.01
CA ASN A 113 -2.83 3.28 -9.21
C ASN A 113 -1.56 2.55 -9.71
N ARG A 114 -0.51 2.46 -8.88
CA ARG A 114 0.68 1.64 -9.12
C ARG A 114 0.43 0.19 -8.73
N VAL A 115 1.15 -0.72 -9.40
CA VAL A 115 1.12 -2.15 -9.09
C VAL A 115 2.31 -2.53 -8.22
N VAL A 116 2.02 -3.27 -7.15
CA VAL A 116 3.02 -3.86 -6.26
C VAL A 116 3.07 -5.35 -6.50
N LYS A 117 4.30 -5.85 -6.68
CA LYS A 117 4.64 -7.25 -6.74
C LYS A 117 5.00 -7.75 -5.34
N VAL A 118 4.32 -8.79 -4.90
CA VAL A 118 4.50 -9.42 -3.59
C VAL A 118 5.11 -10.80 -3.80
N ILE A 119 6.32 -11.00 -3.30
CA ILE A 119 7.06 -12.26 -3.39
C ILE A 119 7.06 -12.89 -2.00
N ARG A 120 6.37 -14.03 -1.87
CA ARG A 120 6.27 -14.77 -0.61
C ARG A 120 6.86 -16.16 -0.74
N TYR A 121 7.44 -16.65 0.34
CA TYR A 121 7.80 -18.06 0.45
C TYR A 121 6.54 -18.94 0.42
N SER A 122 6.56 -20.01 -0.38
CA SER A 122 5.49 -20.99 -0.48
C SER A 122 6.04 -22.38 -0.22
N ARG A 123 5.41 -23.14 0.68
CA ARG A 123 5.87 -24.49 1.03
C ARG A 123 5.75 -25.49 -0.14
N SER A 124 4.80 -25.26 -1.05
CA SER A 124 4.56 -26.14 -2.20
C SER A 124 5.33 -25.72 -3.45
N ALA A 125 5.38 -24.42 -3.73
CA ALA A 125 5.96 -23.87 -4.96
C ALA A 125 7.38 -23.29 -4.77
N GLY A 126 7.90 -23.29 -3.54
CA GLY A 126 9.13 -22.58 -3.16
C GLY A 126 8.90 -21.07 -3.02
N SER A 127 8.46 -20.43 -4.11
CA SER A 127 8.11 -19.00 -4.15
C SER A 127 6.75 -18.80 -4.82
N SER A 128 5.99 -17.82 -4.35
CA SER A 128 4.73 -17.40 -4.94
C SER A 128 4.75 -15.89 -5.15
N VAL A 129 4.50 -15.48 -6.38
CA VAL A 129 4.42 -14.08 -6.78
C VAL A 129 2.94 -13.70 -6.92
N ALA A 130 2.56 -12.56 -6.38
CA ALA A 130 1.23 -11.98 -6.51
C ALA A 130 1.32 -10.50 -6.84
N TYR A 131 0.31 -9.95 -7.51
CA TYR A 131 0.24 -8.53 -7.86
C TYR A 131 -0.94 -7.88 -7.16
N ARG A 132 -0.76 -6.64 -6.68
CA ARG A 132 -1.78 -5.87 -5.97
C ARG A 132 -1.81 -4.43 -6.46
N LEU A 133 -2.99 -3.84 -6.53
CA LEU A 133 -3.18 -2.43 -6.88
C LEU A 133 -3.18 -1.55 -5.63
N ILE A 134 -2.35 -0.52 -5.61
CA ILE A 134 -2.38 0.49 -4.56
C ILE A 134 -3.58 1.42 -4.76
N VAL A 135 -4.42 1.54 -3.73
CA VAL A 135 -5.58 2.42 -3.71
C VAL A 135 -5.56 3.37 -2.51
N GLU A 136 -6.04 4.60 -2.71
CA GLU A 136 -6.37 5.48 -1.60
C GLU A 136 -7.76 5.13 -1.06
N ARG A 137 -7.97 5.34 0.25
CA ARG A 137 -9.29 5.17 0.85
C ARG A 137 -10.22 6.25 0.28
N THR A 138 -11.33 5.82 -0.33
CA THR A 138 -12.44 6.68 -0.76
C THR A 138 -13.24 7.20 0.43
#